data_AF-A0A936RH77-F1
#
_entry.id   AF-A0A936RH77-F1
#
_cell.length_a   1.000
_cell.length_b   1.000
_cell.length_c   1.000
_cell.angle_alpha   90.00
_cell.angle_beta   90.00
_cell.angle_gamma   90.00
#
_symmetry.space_group_name_H-M   'P 1'
#
loop_
_entity.id
_entity.type
_entity.pdbx_description
1 polymer ?
#
loop_
_entity_poly.entity_id
_entity_poly.type
_entity_poly.pdbx_seq_one_letter_code
_entity_poly.pdbx_strand_id
1 'polypeptide(L)'
;MSDPELNCTDALAELDAFLRGELPVESVERMQGHLTRCRHCTQIGRYEQAFRSRLQRLGAGTECPEALRARIAALLANGPASG
;
A
#
# COMPACT_ATOMS: atom_id res chain seq x y z
N MET A 1 -15.96 10.65 22.70
CA MET A 1 -15.04 10.13 21.68
C MET A 1 -15.87 9.86 20.46
N SER A 2 -15.85 10.79 19.51
CA SER A 2 -16.65 10.70 18.29
C SER A 2 -15.64 10.79 17.15
N ASP A 3 -15.21 9.64 16.66
CA ASP A 3 -14.52 9.59 15.37
C ASP A 3 -15.61 9.77 14.32
N PRO A 4 -15.62 10.87 13.54
CA PRO A 4 -16.57 11.00 12.45
C PRO A 4 -16.31 9.86 11.47
N GLU A 5 -17.36 9.15 11.08
CA GLU A 5 -17.25 8.09 10.08
C GLU A 5 -16.45 8.60 8.87
N LEU A 6 -15.39 7.87 8.50
CA LEU A 6 -14.54 8.19 7.36
C LEU A 6 -15.44 8.40 6.13
N ASN A 7 -15.38 9.59 5.51
CA ASN A 7 -16.19 9.88 4.33
C ASN A 7 -15.52 9.32 3.07
N CYS A 8 -16.26 9.30 1.94
CA CYS A 8 -15.73 8.74 0.69
C CYS A 8 -14.53 9.51 0.15
N THR A 9 -14.47 10.83 0.34
CA THR A 9 -13.37 11.67 -0.17
C THR A 9 -12.07 11.33 0.54
N ASP A 10 -12.10 11.27 1.87
CA ASP A 10 -10.94 10.91 2.68
C ASP A 10 -10.56 9.44 2.48
N ALA A 11 -11.56 8.54 2.38
CA ALA A 11 -11.32 7.14 2.07
C ALA A 11 -10.61 6.95 0.72
N LEU A 12 -10.97 7.74 -0.31
CA LEU A 12 -10.30 7.69 -1.61
C LEU A 12 -8.89 8.28 -1.57
N ALA A 13 -8.66 9.33 -0.75
CA ALA A 13 -7.33 9.91 -0.58
C ALA A 13 -6.36 8.93 0.12
N GLU A 14 -6.85 8.10 1.03
CA GLU A 14 -6.06 7.14 1.80
C GLU A 14 -6.01 5.72 1.20
N LEU A 15 -6.77 5.47 0.12
CA LEU A 15 -7.00 4.13 -0.43
C LEU A 15 -5.71 3.45 -0.91
N ASP A 16 -4.83 4.17 -1.61
CA ASP A 16 -3.56 3.58 -2.09
C ASP A 16 -2.66 3.18 -0.92
N ALA A 17 -2.51 4.05 0.08
CA ALA A 17 -1.74 3.76 1.29
C ALA A 17 -2.29 2.53 2.02
N PHE A 18 -3.62 2.40 2.11
CA PHE A 18 -4.27 1.20 2.64
C PHE A 18 -3.94 -0.05 1.82
N LEU A 19 -4.07 0.01 0.49
CA LEU A 19 -3.78 -1.13 -0.40
C LEU A 19 -2.30 -1.54 -0.42
N ARG A 20 -1.40 -0.62 -0.08
CA ARG A 20 0.05 -0.85 0.05
C ARG A 20 0.47 -1.29 1.46
N GLY A 21 -0.45 -1.25 2.44
CA GLY A 21 -0.13 -1.58 3.83
C GLY A 21 0.69 -0.50 4.52
N GLU A 22 0.63 0.73 4.02
CA GLU A 22 1.36 1.90 4.54
C GLU A 22 0.46 2.85 5.33
N LEU A 23 -0.83 2.55 5.43
CA LEU A 23 -1.75 3.30 6.26
C LEU A 23 -1.44 3.08 7.75
N PRO A 24 -1.43 4.13 8.59
CA PRO A 24 -1.23 3.99 10.04
C PRO A 24 -2.24 3.03 10.67
N VAL A 25 -1.82 2.27 11.68
CA VAL A 25 -2.62 1.20 12.32
C VAL A 25 -3.94 1.75 12.86
N GLU A 26 -3.93 2.95 13.43
CA GLU A 26 -5.10 3.67 13.93
C GLU A 26 -6.13 4.03 12.85
N SER A 27 -5.73 4.04 11.57
CA SER A 27 -6.60 4.39 10.43
C SER A 27 -7.07 3.16 9.65
N VAL A 28 -6.40 2.01 9.80
CA VAL A 28 -6.77 0.75 9.13
C VAL A 28 -8.18 0.31 9.49
N GLU A 29 -8.57 0.34 10.77
CA GLU A 29 -9.89 -0.10 11.22
C GLU A 29 -11.02 0.75 10.61
N ARG A 30 -10.81 2.08 10.56
CA ARG A 30 -11.78 3.02 9.97
C ARG A 30 -11.94 2.80 8.47
N MET A 31 -10.84 2.61 7.75
CA MET A 31 -10.85 2.28 6.33
C MET A 31 -11.56 0.95 6.05
N GLN A 32 -11.26 -0.10 6.83
CA GLN A 32 -11.95 -1.39 6.70
C GLN A 32 -13.45 -1.27 6.95
N GLY A 33 -13.85 -0.51 7.98
CA GLY A 33 -15.24 -0.21 8.27
C GLY A 33 -15.93 0.51 7.10
N HIS A 34 -15.27 1.51 6.51
CA HIS A 34 -15.79 2.23 5.35
C HIS A 34 -15.95 1.31 4.13
N LEU A 35 -14.93 0.54 3.76
CA LEU A 35 -14.97 -0.37 2.61
C LEU A 35 -16.04 -1.47 2.77
N THR A 36 -16.29 -1.92 4.00
CA THR A 36 -17.36 -2.89 4.29
C THR A 36 -18.75 -2.33 3.97
N ARG A 37 -18.97 -1.01 4.14
CA ARG A 37 -20.29 -0.37 3.99
C ARG A 37 -20.45 0.38 2.66
N CYS A 38 -19.36 0.88 2.09
CA CYS A 38 -19.37 1.70 0.89
C CYS A 38 -19.03 0.89 -0.36
N ARG A 39 -20.06 0.57 -1.16
CA ARG A 39 -19.88 -0.14 -2.44
C ARG A 39 -18.99 0.63 -3.42
N HIS A 40 -19.09 1.96 -3.45
CA HIS A 40 -18.33 2.81 -4.38
C HIS A 40 -16.82 2.70 -4.13
N CYS A 41 -16.38 2.97 -2.90
CA CYS A 41 -14.96 2.89 -2.52
C CYS A 41 -14.42 1.46 -2.65
N THR A 42 -15.22 0.43 -2.33
CA THR A 42 -14.83 -0.96 -2.55
C THR A 42 -14.64 -1.31 -4.03
N GLN A 43 -15.46 -0.77 -4.94
CA GLN A 43 -15.26 -0.98 -6.38
C GLN A 43 -13.96 -0.32 -6.87
N ILE A 44 -13.66 0.89 -6.40
CA ILE A 44 -12.43 1.59 -6.74
C ILE A 44 -11.21 0.84 -6.20
N GLY A 45 -11.24 0.40 -4.93
CA GLY A 45 -10.14 -0.36 -4.33
C GLY A 45 -9.88 -1.69 -5.05
N ARG A 46 -10.93 -2.39 -5.48
CA ARG A 46 -10.80 -3.61 -6.32
C ARG A 46 -10.15 -3.31 -7.67
N TYR A 47 -10.53 -2.20 -8.31
CA TYR A 47 -9.93 -1.78 -9.57
C TYR A 47 -8.44 -1.46 -9.40
N GLU A 48 -8.07 -0.67 -8.40
CA GLU A 48 -6.67 -0.31 -8.11
C GLU A 48 -5.83 -1.56 -7.82
N GLN A 49 -6.36 -2.48 -7.00
CA GLN A 49 -5.66 -3.73 -6.70
C GLN A 49 -5.46 -4.58 -7.96
N ALA A 50 -6.49 -4.73 -8.80
CA ALA A 50 -6.39 -5.48 -10.05
C ALA A 50 -5.40 -4.83 -11.05
N PHE A 51 -5.42 -3.51 -11.15
CA PHE A 51 -4.50 -2.73 -11.98
C PHE A 51 -3.05 -2.94 -11.52
N ARG A 52 -2.77 -2.78 -10.23
CA ARG A 52 -1.45 -3.00 -9.64
C ARG A 52 -0.96 -4.43 -9.84
N SER A 53 -1.81 -5.43 -9.60
CA SER A 53 -1.46 -6.84 -9.86
C SER A 53 -1.17 -7.12 -11.34
N ARG A 54 -1.73 -6.34 -12.27
CA ARG A 54 -1.36 -6.42 -13.70
C ARG A 54 0.01 -5.81 -13.97
N LEU A 55 0.32 -4.64 -13.40
CA LEU A 55 1.64 -4.02 -13.50
C LEU A 55 2.74 -4.90 -12.92
N GLN A 56 2.51 -5.49 -11.74
CA GLN A 56 3.45 -6.42 -11.10
C GLN A 56 3.75 -7.63 -11.98
N ARG A 57 2.72 -8.22 -12.62
CA ARG A 57 2.90 -9.34 -13.55
C ARG A 57 3.71 -8.96 -14.79
N LEU A 58 3.49 -7.76 -15.34
CA LEU A 58 4.27 -7.27 -16.47
C LEU A 58 5.74 -7.02 -16.10
N GLY A 59 5.99 -6.53 -14.88
CA GLY A 59 7.34 -6.31 -14.36
C GLY A 59 8.05 -7.57 -13.82
N ALA A 60 7.34 -8.69 -13.66
CA ALA A 60 7.87 -9.90 -13.01
C ALA A 60 9.07 -10.55 -13.75
N GLY A 61 9.31 -10.19 -15.02
CA GLY A 61 10.47 -10.63 -15.79
C GLY A 61 11.66 -9.65 -15.75
N THR A 62 11.55 -8.52 -15.06
CA THR A 62 12.65 -7.56 -14.91
C THR A 62 13.46 -7.91 -13.68
N GLU A 63 14.57 -8.63 -13.87
CA GLU A 63 15.48 -8.91 -12.78
C GLU A 63 16.26 -7.65 -12.39
N CYS A 64 16.48 -7.46 -11.08
CA CYS A 64 17.38 -6.43 -10.60
C CYS A 64 18.81 -6.75 -11.09
N PRO A 65 19.49 -5.83 -11.81
CA PRO A 65 20.86 -6.05 -12.24
C PRO A 65 21.76 -6.43 -11.06
N GLU A 66 22.58 -7.46 -11.23
CA GLU A 66 23.37 -8.02 -10.12
C GLU A 66 24.29 -6.97 -9.48
N ALA A 67 24.86 -6.08 -10.28
CA ALA A 67 25.67 -4.96 -9.79
C ALA A 67 24.87 -4.01 -8.87
N LEU A 68 23.59 -3.78 -9.16
CA LEU A 68 22.72 -2.97 -8.30
C LEU A 68 22.36 -3.73 -7.02
N ARG A 69 22.03 -5.02 -7.12
CA ARG A 69 21.75 -5.89 -5.97
C ARG A 69 22.93 -5.93 -5.00
N ALA A 70 24.14 -6.16 -5.50
CA ALA A 70 25.37 -6.20 -4.70
C ALA A 70 25.65 -4.87 -4.00
N ARG A 71 25.44 -3.73 -4.70
CA ARG A 71 25.59 -2.39 -4.12
C ARG A 71 24.59 -2.14 -2.98
N ILE A 72 23.32 -2.50 -3.17
CA ILE A 72 22.30 -2.34 -2.13
C ILE A 72 22.63 -3.22 -0.91
N ALA A 73 23.03 -4.48 -1.13
CA ALA A 73 23.42 -5.38 -0.05
C ALA A 73 24.61 -4.84 0.78
N ALA A 74 25.62 -4.29 0.11
CA ALA A 74 26.76 -3.67 0.79
C ALA A 74 26.35 -2.45 1.62
N LEU A 75 25.44 -1.60 1.12
CA LEU A 75 24.95 -0.45 1.88
C LEU A 75 24.15 -0.86 3.12
N LEU A 76 23.33 -1.91 3.01
CA LEU A 76 22.55 -2.43 4.16
C LEU A 76 23.45 -3.08 5.21
N ALA A 77 24.50 -3.81 4.79
CA ALA A 77 25.46 -4.41 5.72
C ALA A 77 26.31 -3.38 6.48
N ASN A 78 26.50 -2.18 5.91
CA ASN A 78 27.28 -1.10 6.51
C ASN A 78 26.42 0.02 7.11
N GLY A 79 25.08 -0.10 7.05
CA GLY A 79 24.17 0.82 7.72
C GLY A 79 24.27 0.66 9.25
N PRO A 80 24.00 1.72 10.04
CA PRO A 80 24.02 1.61 11.49
C PRO A 80 23.07 0.48 11.90
N ALA A 81 23.57 -0.45 12.72
CA ALA A 81 22.75 -1.48 13.36
C ALA A 81 21.54 -0.76 13.99
N SER A 82 20.37 -0.93 13.37
CA SER A 82 19.13 -0.40 13.92
C SER A 82 18.78 -1.29 15.10
N GLY A 83 19.29 -0.91 16.28
CA GLY A 83 18.91 -1.46 17.58
C GLY A 83 17.59 -0.88 18.06
#